data_AF-A0A957F0T7-F1
#
_entry.id   AF-A0A957F0T7-F1
#
_cell.length_a   1.000
_cell.length_b   1.000
_cell.length_c   1.000
_cell.angle_alpha   90.00
_cell.angle_beta   90.00
_cell.angle_gamma   90.00
#
_symmetry.space_group_name_H-M   'P 1'
#
loop_
_entity.id
_entity.type
_entity.pdbx_description
1 polymer ?
#
loop_
_entity_poly.entity_id
_entity_poly.type
_entity_poly.pdbx_seq_one_letter_code
_entity_poly.pdbx_strand_id
1 'polypeptide(L)'
;LWWRNAQLYNDWTATSQFIRLSGGDRAYTLSQVLAESGGLWRSLFAVFGWANVLAPGWIYWLWNGLALVGLVGLVRREIRDWRLEINNNLLSPISNSLPLLLAGWIVTVYAGLLLFMLRTPAAQGRLLFPAIVPLALGLAAGLASWRWRPIFWLAPILACITTVYCLFGIIAPAYQRPP
;
A
#
# COMPACT_ATOMS: atom_id res chain seq x y z
N LEU A 1 -21.59 -10.60 -12.02
CA LEU A 1 -20.76 -11.38 -11.06
C LEU A 1 -21.41 -11.45 -9.68
N TRP A 2 -21.74 -10.31 -9.07
CA TRP A 2 -22.41 -10.20 -7.76
C TRP A 2 -23.72 -10.99 -7.64
N TRP A 3 -24.63 -10.86 -8.61
CA TRP A 3 -25.89 -11.60 -8.65
C TRP A 3 -25.69 -13.13 -8.69
N ARG A 4 -24.71 -13.59 -9.47
CA ARG A 4 -24.35 -15.01 -9.56
C ARG A 4 -23.83 -15.52 -8.21
N ASN A 5 -23.00 -14.73 -7.53
CA ASN A 5 -22.47 -15.11 -6.22
C ASN A 5 -23.58 -15.18 -5.16
N ALA A 6 -24.52 -14.23 -5.18
CA ALA A 6 -25.69 -14.26 -4.31
C ALA A 6 -26.54 -15.54 -4.53
N GLN A 7 -26.79 -15.92 -5.79
CA GLN A 7 -27.55 -17.13 -6.10
C GLN A 7 -26.81 -18.44 -5.73
N LEU A 8 -25.49 -18.51 -5.93
CA LEU A 8 -24.72 -19.75 -5.71
C LEU A 8 -24.27 -19.95 -4.26
N TYR A 9 -23.96 -18.87 -3.55
CA TYR A 9 -23.28 -18.93 -2.26
C TYR A 9 -24.04 -18.25 -1.14
N ASN A 10 -25.21 -17.66 -1.43
CA ASN A 10 -25.97 -16.81 -0.51
C ASN A 10 -25.11 -15.67 0.08
N ASP A 11 -24.09 -15.24 -0.68
CA ASP A 11 -23.11 -14.24 -0.31
C ASP A 11 -22.73 -13.43 -1.53
N TRP A 12 -22.95 -12.11 -1.46
CA TRP A 12 -22.67 -11.17 -2.53
C TRP A 12 -21.17 -11.09 -2.86
N THR A 13 -20.33 -11.14 -1.82
CA THR A 13 -18.87 -11.00 -1.95
C THR A 13 -18.16 -12.33 -2.17
N ALA A 14 -18.88 -13.46 -1.99
CA ALA A 14 -18.33 -14.82 -1.97
C ALA A 14 -17.19 -15.03 -0.95
N THR A 15 -17.08 -14.15 0.05
CA THR A 15 -16.04 -14.19 1.09
C THR A 15 -16.19 -15.43 1.96
N SER A 16 -17.42 -15.86 2.23
CA SER A 16 -17.74 -17.08 2.99
C SER A 16 -17.13 -18.34 2.37
N GLN A 17 -17.14 -18.46 1.04
CA GLN A 17 -16.54 -19.60 0.34
C GLN A 17 -15.02 -19.55 0.39
N PHE A 18 -14.44 -18.36 0.27
CA PHE A 18 -13.00 -18.17 0.38
C PHE A 18 -12.49 -18.53 1.79
N ILE A 19 -13.21 -18.15 2.85
CA ILE A 19 -12.90 -18.53 4.23
C ILE A 19 -12.97 -20.06 4.40
N ARG A 20 -14.01 -20.70 3.85
CA ARG A 20 -14.15 -22.16 3.90
C ARG A 20 -12.99 -22.89 3.21
N LEU A 21 -12.56 -22.40 2.04
CA LEU A 21 -11.44 -22.98 1.29
C LEU A 21 -10.08 -22.72 1.97
N SER A 22 -9.94 -21.62 2.69
CA SER A 22 -8.68 -21.21 3.35
C SER A 22 -8.43 -21.86 4.71
N GLY A 23 -9.22 -22.87 5.09
CA GLY A 23 -9.05 -23.60 6.35
C GLY A 23 -9.93 -23.12 7.51
N GLY A 24 -10.98 -22.34 7.23
CA GLY A 24 -11.99 -21.92 8.20
C GLY A 24 -11.76 -20.53 8.80
N ASP A 25 -12.74 -20.06 9.58
CA ASP A 25 -12.67 -18.77 10.27
C ASP A 25 -11.71 -18.87 11.46
N ARG A 26 -10.58 -18.20 11.36
CA ARG A 26 -9.65 -18.04 12.47
C ARG A 26 -9.98 -16.68 13.07
N ALA A 27 -10.55 -16.66 14.27
CA ALA A 27 -10.91 -15.44 14.99
C ALA A 27 -9.65 -14.67 15.44
N TYR A 28 -8.94 -14.07 14.49
CA TYR A 28 -7.76 -13.28 14.75
C TYR A 28 -8.13 -12.02 15.51
N THR A 29 -7.28 -11.61 16.44
CA THR A 29 -7.45 -10.34 17.15
C THR A 29 -6.92 -9.18 16.30
N LEU A 30 -7.47 -7.98 16.49
CA LEU A 30 -7.01 -6.78 15.79
C LEU A 30 -5.51 -6.52 15.96
N SER A 31 -4.95 -6.82 17.13
CA SER A 31 -3.52 -6.68 17.41
C SER A 31 -2.66 -7.65 16.59
N GLN A 32 -3.11 -8.90 16.42
CA GLN A 32 -2.41 -9.90 15.60
C GLN A 32 -2.43 -9.48 14.11
N VAL A 33 -3.58 -9.04 13.61
CA VAL A 33 -3.70 -8.55 12.23
C VAL A 33 -2.83 -7.31 12.00
N LEU A 34 -2.77 -6.41 12.98
CA LEU A 34 -1.91 -5.23 12.90
C LEU A 34 -0.43 -5.59 12.94
N ALA A 35 -0.04 -6.62 13.68
CA ALA A 35 1.33 -7.14 13.65
C ALA A 35 1.70 -7.73 12.27
N GLU A 36 0.75 -8.40 11.59
CA GLU A 36 0.94 -8.92 10.23
C GLU A 36 0.98 -7.83 9.15
N SER A 37 0.47 -6.63 9.44
CA SER A 37 0.51 -5.50 8.50
C SER A 37 1.93 -5.08 8.10
N GLY A 38 2.94 -5.32 8.95
CA GLY A 38 4.34 -5.13 8.58
C GLY A 38 4.79 -6.05 7.44
N GLY A 39 4.27 -7.29 7.41
CA GLY A 39 4.49 -8.25 6.34
C GLY A 39 3.81 -7.81 5.04
N LEU A 40 2.59 -7.28 5.12
CA LEU A 40 1.88 -6.70 3.98
C LEU A 40 2.70 -5.61 3.30
N TRP A 41 3.20 -4.64 4.09
CA TRP A 41 3.99 -3.53 3.58
C TRP A 41 5.26 -4.00 2.89
N ARG A 42 6.01 -4.93 3.49
CA ARG A 42 7.21 -5.51 2.85
C ARG A 42 6.86 -6.23 1.55
N SER A 43 5.74 -6.95 1.54
CA SER A 43 5.28 -7.70 0.36
C SER A 43 4.73 -6.84 -0.77
N LEU A 44 4.39 -5.58 -0.49
CA LEU A 44 4.06 -4.60 -1.52
C LEU A 44 5.28 -4.26 -2.38
N PHE A 45 6.47 -4.16 -1.77
CA PHE A 45 7.67 -3.67 -2.46
C PHE A 45 8.56 -4.79 -2.99
N ALA A 46 8.91 -5.79 -2.16
CA ALA A 46 9.97 -6.72 -2.53
C ALA A 46 9.87 -8.04 -1.76
N VAL A 47 8.74 -8.74 -1.91
CA VAL A 47 8.63 -10.14 -1.47
C VAL A 47 8.07 -10.97 -2.62
N PHE A 48 8.84 -11.98 -3.03
CA PHE A 48 8.57 -12.77 -4.23
C PHE A 48 8.28 -14.25 -3.90
N GLY A 49 7.75 -14.99 -4.87
CA GLY A 49 7.58 -16.45 -4.75
C GLY A 49 6.67 -16.89 -3.60
N TRP A 50 5.50 -16.25 -3.44
CA TRP A 50 4.54 -16.53 -2.35
C TRP A 50 5.13 -16.34 -0.95
N ALA A 51 5.61 -15.13 -0.66
CA ALA A 51 6.21 -14.79 0.64
C ALA A 51 7.50 -15.56 1.03
N ASN A 52 8.02 -16.43 0.16
CA ASN A 52 9.21 -17.23 0.47
C ASN A 52 10.53 -16.51 0.20
N VAL A 53 10.55 -15.59 -0.77
CA VAL A 53 11.77 -14.91 -1.17
C VAL A 53 11.75 -13.47 -0.66
N LEU A 54 12.46 -13.25 0.44
CA LEU A 54 12.64 -11.94 1.06
C LEU A 54 13.78 -11.18 0.39
N ALA A 55 13.57 -9.89 0.16
CA ALA A 55 14.61 -9.01 -0.33
C ALA A 55 15.56 -8.57 0.79
N PRO A 56 16.81 -8.18 0.47
CA PRO A 56 17.75 -7.68 1.46
C PRO A 56 17.23 -6.40 2.14
N GLY A 57 17.57 -6.25 3.42
CA GLY A 57 17.03 -5.20 4.30
C GLY A 57 17.15 -3.78 3.77
N TRP A 58 18.23 -3.47 3.03
CA TRP A 58 18.48 -2.14 2.48
C TRP A 58 17.40 -1.68 1.49
N ILE A 59 16.76 -2.62 0.76
CA ILE A 59 15.66 -2.30 -0.17
C ILE A 59 14.47 -1.78 0.62
N TYR A 60 14.14 -2.43 1.73
CA TYR A 60 13.06 -1.97 2.60
C TYR A 60 13.41 -0.63 3.24
N TRP A 61 14.65 -0.41 3.68
CA TRP A 61 15.08 0.89 4.23
C TRP A 61 14.93 2.02 3.20
N LEU A 62 15.31 1.78 1.95
CA LEU A 62 15.17 2.75 0.86
C LEU A 62 13.70 3.10 0.61
N TRP A 63 12.84 2.11 0.45
CA TRP A 63 11.40 2.35 0.20
C TRP A 63 10.70 2.99 1.40
N ASN A 64 11.03 2.59 2.63
CA ASN A 64 10.53 3.26 3.83
C ASN A 64 11.02 4.70 3.93
N GLY A 65 12.29 4.96 3.59
CA GLY A 65 12.83 6.32 3.53
C GLY A 65 12.09 7.19 2.52
N LEU A 66 11.85 6.68 1.31
CA LEU A 66 11.10 7.38 0.27
C LEU A 66 9.65 7.68 0.72
N ALA A 67 9.00 6.69 1.33
CA ALA A 67 7.64 6.83 1.85
C ALA A 67 7.58 7.86 2.98
N LEU A 68 8.54 7.84 3.91
CA LEU A 68 8.62 8.78 5.02
C LEU A 68 8.88 10.19 4.54
N VAL A 69 9.81 10.37 3.59
CA VAL A 69 10.04 11.66 2.92
C VAL A 69 8.72 12.14 2.32
N GLY A 70 8.08 11.36 1.44
CA GLY A 70 6.82 11.76 0.83
C GLY A 70 5.73 12.15 1.83
N LEU A 71 5.57 11.37 2.91
CA LEU A 71 4.61 11.67 3.97
C LEU A 71 4.91 13.00 4.66
N VAL A 72 6.17 13.24 5.05
CA VAL A 72 6.59 14.51 5.68
C VAL A 72 6.35 15.70 4.76
N GLY A 73 6.62 15.55 3.47
CA GLY A 73 6.35 16.59 2.47
C GLY A 73 4.87 16.91 2.36
N LEU A 74 4.02 15.88 2.33
CA LEU A 74 2.57 16.03 2.28
C LEU A 74 2.05 16.75 3.53
N VAL A 75 2.44 16.31 4.73
CA VAL A 75 2.04 16.95 6.00
C VAL A 75 2.49 18.42 6.04
N ARG A 76 3.71 18.71 5.61
CA ARG A 76 4.23 20.09 5.55
C ARG A 76 3.42 20.97 4.59
N ARG A 77 3.03 20.41 3.43
CA ARG A 77 2.22 21.12 2.44
C ARG A 77 0.85 21.45 3.02
N GLU A 78 0.14 20.46 3.56
CA GLU A 78 -1.19 20.64 4.15
C GLU A 78 -1.17 21.64 5.31
N ILE A 79 -0.16 21.58 6.20
CA ILE A 79 -0.03 22.56 7.30
C ILE A 79 0.21 23.99 6.76
N ARG A 80 1.02 24.14 5.72
CA ARG A 80 1.29 25.46 5.12
C ARG A 80 0.03 26.01 4.45
N ASP A 81 -0.66 25.18 3.70
CA ASP A 81 -1.83 25.58 2.93
C ASP A 81 -3.00 25.91 3.88
N TRP A 82 -3.20 25.13 4.96
CA TRP A 82 -4.11 25.47 6.07
C TRP A 82 -3.81 26.83 6.71
N ARG A 83 -2.54 27.15 6.97
CA ARG A 83 -2.14 28.44 7.55
C ARG A 83 -2.42 29.62 6.60
N LEU A 84 -2.27 29.41 5.30
CA LEU A 84 -2.55 30.43 4.29
C LEU A 84 -4.06 30.65 4.10
N GLU A 85 -4.87 29.60 4.19
CA GLU A 85 -6.33 29.68 4.09
C GLU A 85 -6.98 30.42 5.26
N ILE A 86 -6.54 30.14 6.49
CA ILE A 86 -6.99 30.86 7.68
C ILE A 86 -6.73 32.37 7.54
N ASN A 87 -5.64 32.76 6.87
CA ASN A 87 -5.24 34.15 6.74
C ASN A 87 -5.96 34.89 5.58
N ASN A 88 -6.41 34.17 4.55
CA ASN A 88 -6.94 34.77 3.32
C ASN A 88 -8.46 34.65 3.15
N ASN A 89 -9.21 33.96 4.03
CA ASN A 89 -10.67 33.80 3.94
C ASN A 89 -11.19 33.24 2.59
N LEU A 90 -10.31 32.64 1.77
CA LEU A 90 -10.64 32.06 0.48
C LEU A 90 -11.02 30.59 0.65
N LEU A 91 -12.10 30.33 1.41
CA LEU A 91 -12.68 28.99 1.51
C LEU A 91 -13.42 28.68 0.21
N SER A 92 -12.72 28.12 -0.77
CA SER A 92 -13.36 27.40 -1.87
C SER A 92 -13.57 25.94 -1.42
N PRO A 93 -14.80 25.50 -1.08
CA PRO A 93 -15.03 24.19 -0.43
C PRO A 93 -14.73 22.99 -1.33
N ILE A 94 -14.64 23.22 -2.65
CA ILE A 94 -14.61 22.17 -3.66
C ILE A 94 -13.17 21.75 -3.99
N SER A 95 -12.18 22.67 -3.90
CA SER A 95 -10.78 22.40 -4.25
C SER A 95 -10.04 21.52 -3.24
N ASN A 96 -10.38 21.59 -1.95
CA ASN A 96 -9.69 20.83 -0.87
C ASN A 96 -10.29 19.46 -0.56
N SER A 97 -11.31 19.02 -1.30
CA SER A 97 -11.95 17.73 -1.07
C SER A 97 -11.14 16.56 -1.66
N LEU A 98 -10.30 16.82 -2.68
CA LEU A 98 -9.55 15.78 -3.39
C LEU A 98 -8.53 15.04 -2.51
N PRO A 99 -7.67 15.70 -1.70
CA PRO A 99 -6.76 14.99 -0.79
C PRO A 99 -7.52 14.16 0.25
N LEU A 100 -8.64 14.68 0.75
CA LEU A 100 -9.49 13.98 1.71
C LEU A 100 -10.15 12.75 1.09
N LEU A 101 -10.61 12.84 -0.16
CA LEU A 101 -11.19 11.72 -0.88
C LEU A 101 -10.14 10.63 -1.15
N LEU A 102 -8.94 11.02 -1.59
CA LEU A 102 -7.82 10.08 -1.81
C LEU A 102 -7.39 9.40 -0.51
N ALA A 103 -7.26 10.15 0.59
CA ALA A 103 -6.96 9.61 1.90
C ALA A 103 -8.08 8.68 2.40
N GLY A 104 -9.34 9.11 2.25
CA GLY A 104 -10.52 8.32 2.62
C GLY A 104 -10.60 7.00 1.85
N TRP A 105 -10.23 7.00 0.57
CA TRP A 105 -10.15 5.77 -0.23
C TRP A 105 -9.07 4.82 0.29
N ILE A 106 -7.86 5.32 0.59
CA ILE A 106 -6.78 4.51 1.16
C ILE A 106 -7.23 3.87 2.47
N VAL A 107 -7.86 4.64 3.35
CA VAL A 107 -8.40 4.16 4.63
C VAL A 107 -9.49 3.11 4.42
N THR A 108 -10.39 3.31 3.47
CA THR A 108 -11.48 2.36 3.16
C THR A 108 -10.94 1.04 2.64
N VAL A 109 -9.97 1.07 1.72
CA VAL A 109 -9.30 -0.14 1.21
C VAL A 109 -8.57 -0.86 2.33
N TYR A 110 -7.84 -0.13 3.18
CA TYR A 110 -7.14 -0.72 4.32
C TYR A 110 -8.11 -1.32 5.35
N ALA A 111 -9.23 -0.65 5.64
CA ALA A 111 -10.26 -1.16 6.53
C ALA A 111 -10.92 -2.43 5.98
N GLY A 112 -11.24 -2.47 4.68
CA GLY A 112 -11.73 -3.67 4.01
C GLY A 112 -10.73 -4.83 4.09
N LEU A 113 -9.43 -4.52 3.96
CA LEU A 113 -8.35 -5.48 4.09
C LEU A 113 -8.22 -6.00 5.53
N LEU A 114 -8.30 -5.13 6.54
CA LEU A 114 -8.31 -5.54 7.95
C LEU A 114 -9.48 -6.48 8.26
N LEU A 115 -10.68 -6.14 7.79
CA LEU A 115 -11.87 -6.99 7.95
C LEU A 115 -11.69 -8.36 7.28
N PHE A 116 -10.96 -8.41 6.17
CA PHE A 116 -10.64 -9.65 5.48
C PHE A 116 -9.55 -10.47 6.19
N MET A 117 -8.49 -9.83 6.70
CA MET A 117 -7.42 -10.48 7.46
C MET A 117 -7.88 -11.00 8.82
N LEU A 118 -8.88 -10.36 9.43
CA LEU A 118 -9.52 -10.87 10.64
C LEU A 118 -10.17 -12.25 10.43
N ARG A 119 -10.49 -12.60 9.18
CA ARG A 119 -11.19 -13.85 8.83
C ARG A 119 -10.31 -14.83 8.07
N THR A 120 -9.19 -14.39 7.49
CA THR A 120 -8.34 -15.24 6.64
C THR A 120 -6.84 -14.92 6.76
N PRO A 121 -5.96 -15.93 6.80
CA PRO A 121 -4.51 -15.75 6.92
C PRO A 121 -3.85 -15.46 5.55
N ALA A 122 -4.42 -14.54 4.76
CA ALA A 122 -3.95 -14.21 3.42
C ALA A 122 -3.44 -12.75 3.36
N ALA A 123 -2.46 -12.43 4.20
CA ALA A 123 -1.82 -11.12 4.21
C ALA A 123 -0.87 -10.96 3.00
N GLN A 124 -1.40 -10.49 1.86
CA GLN A 124 -0.59 -10.22 0.66
C GLN A 124 -0.66 -8.74 0.26
N GLY A 125 0.51 -8.14 0.00
CA GLY A 125 0.62 -6.73 -0.41
C GLY A 125 -0.13 -6.41 -1.72
N ARG A 126 -0.44 -7.42 -2.53
CA ARG A 126 -1.27 -7.28 -3.74
C ARG A 126 -2.69 -6.81 -3.44
N LEU A 127 -3.19 -7.07 -2.23
CA LEU A 127 -4.51 -6.58 -1.80
C LEU A 127 -4.55 -5.06 -1.67
N LEU A 128 -3.40 -4.38 -1.63
CA LEU A 128 -3.29 -2.92 -1.64
C LEU A 128 -3.29 -2.30 -3.06
N PHE A 129 -3.34 -3.11 -4.13
CA PHE A 129 -3.37 -2.60 -5.51
C PHE A 129 -4.49 -1.59 -5.80
N PRO A 130 -5.72 -1.73 -5.28
CA PRO A 130 -6.75 -0.72 -5.46
C PRO A 130 -6.41 0.64 -4.84
N ALA A 131 -5.51 0.67 -3.85
CA ALA A 131 -5.04 1.88 -3.19
C ALA A 131 -3.69 2.38 -3.75
N ILE A 132 -3.05 1.66 -4.68
CA ILE A 132 -1.69 1.99 -5.14
C ILE A 132 -1.64 3.32 -5.88
N VAL A 133 -2.66 3.64 -6.67
CA VAL A 133 -2.73 4.90 -7.43
C VAL A 133 -2.91 6.09 -6.48
N PRO A 134 -3.91 6.08 -5.56
CA PRO A 134 -4.01 7.12 -4.53
C PRO A 134 -2.75 7.26 -3.67
N LEU A 135 -2.11 6.16 -3.29
CA LEU A 135 -0.85 6.18 -2.53
C LEU A 135 0.28 6.81 -3.36
N ALA A 136 0.42 6.44 -4.63
CA ALA A 136 1.44 6.99 -5.52
C ALA A 136 1.23 8.48 -5.78
N LEU A 137 -0.02 8.92 -5.96
CA LEU A 137 -0.36 10.33 -6.11
C LEU A 137 -0.07 11.13 -4.83
N GLY A 138 -0.41 10.58 -3.66
CA GLY A 138 -0.08 11.19 -2.37
C GLY A 138 1.44 11.32 -2.16
N LEU A 139 2.18 10.26 -2.44
CA LEU A 139 3.65 10.28 -2.38
C LEU A 139 4.25 11.26 -3.37
N ALA A 140 3.77 11.28 -4.62
CA ALA A 140 4.23 12.23 -5.65
C ALA A 140 3.95 13.68 -5.25
N ALA A 141 2.76 13.96 -4.71
CA ALA A 141 2.40 15.28 -4.18
C ALA A 141 3.30 15.68 -2.99
N GLY A 142 3.60 14.72 -2.11
CA GLY A 142 4.52 14.91 -0.99
C GLY A 142 5.95 15.20 -1.43
N LEU A 143 6.49 14.41 -2.37
CA LEU A 143 7.82 14.65 -2.94
C LEU A 143 7.89 15.98 -3.70
N ALA A 144 6.84 16.34 -4.45
CA ALA A 144 6.76 17.60 -5.19
C ALA A 144 6.71 18.83 -4.28
N SER A 145 6.30 18.68 -3.02
CA SER A 145 6.34 19.76 -2.05
C SER A 145 7.77 20.18 -1.65
N TRP A 146 8.77 19.31 -1.87
CA TRP A 146 10.16 19.67 -1.64
C TRP A 146 10.64 20.63 -2.72
N ARG A 147 11.36 21.68 -2.29
CA ARG A 147 12.05 22.62 -3.19
C ARG A 147 13.15 21.95 -4.01
N TRP A 148 13.58 20.74 -3.63
CA TRP A 148 14.63 19.97 -4.29
C TRP A 148 14.07 19.15 -5.45
N ARG A 149 14.04 19.76 -6.64
CA ARG A 149 13.67 19.12 -7.91
C ARG A 149 14.37 17.79 -8.23
N PRO A 150 15.65 17.52 -7.86
CA PRO A 150 16.25 16.22 -8.16
C PRO A 150 15.56 15.05 -7.43
N ILE A 151 14.88 15.28 -6.30
CA ILE A 151 14.21 14.20 -5.55
C ILE A 151 13.12 13.50 -6.37
N PHE A 152 12.50 14.24 -7.29
CA PHE A 152 11.48 13.73 -8.19
C PHE A 152 12.03 12.76 -9.23
N TRP A 153 13.26 12.98 -9.69
CA TRP A 153 13.96 12.09 -10.62
C TRP A 153 14.68 10.94 -9.92
N LEU A 154 15.16 11.17 -8.70
CA LEU A 154 15.82 10.14 -7.90
C LEU A 154 14.85 9.01 -7.53
N ALA A 155 13.61 9.32 -7.18
CA ALA A 155 12.60 8.31 -6.83
C ALA A 155 12.39 7.22 -7.91
N PRO A 156 12.08 7.54 -9.19
CA PRO A 156 11.92 6.54 -10.24
C PRO A 156 13.24 5.85 -10.61
N ILE A 157 14.39 6.54 -10.51
CA ILE A 157 15.71 5.93 -10.77
C ILE A 157 15.99 4.85 -9.72
N LEU A 158 15.80 5.16 -8.44
CA LEU A 158 15.97 4.19 -7.35
C LEU A 158 14.99 3.03 -7.45
N ALA A 159 13.75 3.29 -7.89
CA ALA A 159 12.76 2.25 -8.17
C ALA A 159 13.23 1.32 -9.31
N CYS A 160 13.80 1.88 -10.38
CA CYS A 160 14.35 1.10 -11.49
C CYS A 160 15.53 0.24 -11.02
N ILE A 161 16.48 0.83 -10.27
CA ILE A 161 17.64 0.11 -9.73
C ILE A 161 17.21 -1.04 -8.82
N THR A 162 16.27 -0.80 -7.90
CA THR A 162 15.77 -1.86 -7.00
C THR A 162 15.04 -2.95 -7.77
N THR A 163 14.30 -2.61 -8.84
CA THR A 163 13.62 -3.58 -9.70
C THR A 163 14.62 -4.47 -10.44
N VAL A 164 15.63 -3.87 -11.09
CA VAL A 164 16.68 -4.60 -11.81
C VAL A 164 17.46 -5.50 -10.85
N TYR A 165 17.82 -4.99 -9.67
CA TYR A 165 18.50 -5.77 -8.64
C TYR A 165 17.66 -6.95 -8.15
N CYS A 166 16.36 -6.76 -7.90
CA CYS A 166 15.49 -7.85 -7.49
C CYS A 166 15.38 -8.94 -8.58
N LEU A 167 15.30 -8.54 -9.84
CA LEU A 167 15.16 -9.47 -10.95
C LEU A 167 16.41 -10.36 -11.10
N PHE A 168 17.59 -9.75 -11.15
CA PHE A 168 18.83 -10.48 -11.41
C PHE A 168 19.50 -11.05 -10.16
N GLY A 169 19.42 -10.34 -9.02
CA GLY A 169 20.12 -10.70 -7.79
C GLY A 169 19.33 -11.61 -6.86
N ILE A 170 18.00 -11.68 -6.98
CA ILE A 170 17.14 -12.39 -6.03
C ILE A 170 16.32 -13.46 -6.73
N ILE A 171 15.58 -13.09 -7.79
CA ILE A 171 14.69 -14.02 -8.48
C ILE A 171 15.51 -15.03 -9.27
N ALA A 172 16.44 -14.59 -10.13
CA ALA A 172 17.24 -15.51 -10.94
C ALA A 172 17.96 -16.61 -10.13
N PRO A 173 18.68 -16.32 -9.02
CA PRO A 173 19.32 -17.37 -8.22
C PRO A 173 18.33 -18.23 -7.42
N ALA A 174 17.21 -17.67 -6.94
CA ALA A 174 16.24 -18.42 -6.15
C ALA A 174 15.50 -19.51 -6.95
N TYR A 175 15.45 -19.39 -8.28
CA TYR A 175 14.82 -20.38 -9.17
C TYR A 175 15.84 -21.26 -9.92
N GLN A 176 17.13 -21.15 -9.61
CA GLN A 176 18.09 -22.13 -10.10
C GLN A 176 17.80 -23.48 -9.45
N ARG A 177 17.69 -24.53 -10.27
CA ARG A 177 17.53 -25.89 -9.77
C ARG A 177 18.77 -26.26 -8.96
N PRO A 178 18.63 -26.94 -7.81
CA PRO A 178 19.78 -27.44 -7.08
C PRO A 178 20.61 -28.38 -8.00
N PRO A 179 21.95 -28.37 -7.87
CA PRO A 179 22.84 -29.24 -8.65
C PRO A 179 22.61 -30.73 -8.36
#